data_AF-A0A7L5ABL9-F1
#
_entry.id   AF-A0A7L5ABL9-F1
#
_cell.length_a   1.000
_cell.length_b   1.000
_cell.length_c   1.000
_cell.angle_alpha   90.00
_cell.angle_beta   90.00
_cell.angle_gamma   90.00
#
_symmetry.space_group_name_H-M   'P 1'
#
loop_
_entity.id
_entity.type
_entity.pdbx_description
1 polymer ?
#
loop_
_entity_poly.entity_id
_entity_poly.type
_entity_poly.pdbx_seq_one_letter_code
_entity_poly.pdbx_strand_id
1 'polypeptide(L)'
;MAGGVTSPNEKTKALLASLWERNKPILLERLAVLNQAATADPLPPELKAEAASVAHKLAGTLGMFGHMAATRLAQELEATLEAETPDRTRLSKLATELRRNLPQL
;
A
#
# COMPACT_ATOMS: atom_id res chain seq x y z
N MET A 1 3.79 40.43 -14.86
CA MET A 1 2.66 39.70 -14.24
C MET A 1 2.31 38.52 -15.14
N ALA A 2 3.05 37.41 -15.04
CA ALA A 2 2.81 36.23 -15.88
C ALA A 2 1.80 35.31 -15.16
N GLY A 3 0.54 35.37 -15.56
CA GLY A 3 -0.49 34.44 -15.12
C GLY A 3 -0.25 33.07 -15.75
N GLY A 4 0.40 32.17 -15.00
CA GLY A 4 0.57 30.78 -15.40
C GLY A 4 -0.77 30.07 -15.40
N VAL A 5 -1.36 29.88 -16.58
CA VAL A 5 -2.54 29.03 -16.75
C VAL A 5 -2.08 27.59 -16.54
N THR A 6 -2.33 27.04 -15.35
CA THR A 6 -2.08 25.62 -15.08
C THR A 6 -2.95 24.78 -16.02
N SER A 7 -2.29 23.96 -16.86
CA SER A 7 -2.98 23.08 -17.81
C SER A 7 -3.87 22.07 -17.06
N PRO A 8 -4.94 21.55 -17.70
CA PRO A 8 -5.85 20.58 -17.06
C PRO A 8 -5.13 19.39 -16.41
N ASN A 9 -4.03 18.92 -17.01
CA ASN A 9 -3.19 17.85 -16.48
C ASN A 9 -2.49 18.21 -15.16
N GLU A 10 -2.01 19.46 -15.04
CA GLU A 10 -1.35 19.95 -13.82
C GLU A 10 -2.35 20.14 -12.67
N LYS A 11 -3.57 20.59 -12.98
CA LYS A 11 -4.67 20.65 -11.99
C LYS A 11 -5.07 19.25 -11.50
N THR A 12 -5.18 18.28 -12.40
CA THR A 12 -5.47 16.88 -12.04
C THR A 12 -4.37 16.30 -11.15
N LYS A 13 -3.08 16.52 -11.48
CA LYS A 13 -1.97 16.08 -10.62
C LYS A 13 -2.00 16.72 -9.24
N ALA A 14 -2.28 18.02 -9.15
CA ALA A 14 -2.36 18.73 -7.87
C ALA A 14 -3.51 18.21 -6.99
N LEU A 15 -4.66 17.88 -7.60
CA LEU A 15 -5.78 17.25 -6.91
C LEU A 15 -5.43 15.85 -6.42
N LEU A 16 -4.79 15.03 -7.26
CA LEU A 16 -4.32 13.69 -6.87
C LEU A 16 -3.31 13.76 -5.71
N ALA A 17 -2.36 14.69 -5.76
CA ALA A 17 -1.42 14.91 -4.66
C ALA A 17 -2.14 15.33 -3.36
N SER A 18 -3.15 16.19 -3.45
CA SER A 18 -3.94 16.61 -2.27
C SER A 18 -4.76 15.45 -1.68
N LEU A 19 -5.30 14.59 -2.54
CA LEU A 19 -6.01 13.38 -2.13
C LEU A 19 -5.06 12.34 -1.54
N TRP A 20 -3.83 12.25 -2.06
CA TRP A 20 -2.79 11.38 -1.51
C TRP A 20 -2.47 11.76 -0.06
N GLU A 21 -2.22 13.05 0.21
CA GLU A 21 -1.97 13.53 1.58
C GLU A 21 -3.10 13.17 2.56
N ARG A 22 -4.35 13.31 2.12
CA ARG A 22 -5.53 12.93 2.92
C ARG A 22 -5.66 11.43 3.15
N ASN A 23 -5.12 10.61 2.25
CA ASN A 23 -5.13 9.15 2.36
C ASN A 23 -3.94 8.62 3.18
N LYS A 24 -2.92 9.42 3.49
CA LYS A 24 -1.76 8.96 4.28
C LYS A 24 -2.13 8.29 5.61
N PRO A 25 -3.05 8.82 6.44
CA PRO A 25 -3.40 8.19 7.71
C PRO A 25 -3.94 6.76 7.52
N ILE A 26 -4.88 6.58 6.59
CA ILE A 26 -5.45 5.25 6.31
C ILE A 26 -4.42 4.30 5.67
N LEU A 27 -3.46 4.82 4.89
CA LEU A 27 -2.35 4.03 4.37
C LEU A 27 -1.43 3.56 5.50
N LEU A 28 -1.14 4.40 6.49
CA LEU A 28 -0.34 4.03 7.66
C LEU A 28 -1.04 2.95 8.50
N GLU A 29 -2.35 3.07 8.73
CA GLU A 29 -3.13 2.04 9.42
C GLU A 29 -3.06 0.70 8.69
N ARG A 30 -3.25 0.71 7.36
CA ARG A 30 -3.12 -0.49 6.51
C ARG A 30 -1.72 -1.10 6.59
N LEU A 31 -0.67 -0.28 6.53
CA LEU A 31 0.71 -0.75 6.69
C LEU A 31 0.97 -1.33 8.08
N ALA A 32 0.33 -0.80 9.13
CA ALA A 32 0.46 -1.35 10.48
C ALA A 32 -0.10 -2.78 10.54
N VAL A 33 -1.27 -3.04 9.94
CA VAL A 33 -1.85 -4.39 9.85
C VAL A 33 -0.93 -5.34 9.09
N LEU A 34 -0.38 -4.91 7.94
CA LEU A 34 0.55 -5.72 7.15
C LEU A 34 1.84 -6.04 7.93
N ASN A 35 2.37 -5.06 8.67
CA ASN A 35 3.54 -5.28 9.54
C ASN A 35 3.22 -6.24 10.68
N GLN A 36 2.07 -6.09 11.33
CA GLN A 36 1.63 -7.00 12.39
C GLN A 36 1.50 -8.43 11.88
N ALA A 37 0.89 -8.62 10.71
CA ALA A 37 0.79 -9.92 10.06
C ALA A 37 2.15 -10.48 9.64
N ALA A 38 3.13 -9.64 9.31
CA ALA A 38 4.49 -10.05 8.98
C ALA A 38 5.32 -10.46 10.21
N THR A 39 5.04 -9.91 11.40
CA THR A 39 5.79 -10.20 12.62
C THR A 39 5.13 -11.22 13.56
N ALA A 40 3.83 -11.49 13.39
CA ALA A 40 3.10 -12.44 14.24
C ALA A 40 3.64 -13.88 14.08
N ASP A 41 3.91 -14.58 15.17
CA ASP A 41 4.27 -16.00 15.12
C ASP A 41 3.65 -16.74 16.33
N PRO A 42 2.70 -17.66 16.11
CA PRO A 42 2.10 -18.03 14.82
C PRO A 42 1.23 -16.90 14.24
N LEU A 43 1.05 -16.88 12.91
CA LEU A 43 0.14 -15.95 12.24
C LEU A 43 -1.32 -16.39 12.48
N PRO A 44 -2.15 -15.60 13.19
CA PRO A 44 -3.56 -15.93 13.41
C PRO A 44 -4.33 -15.93 12.08
N PRO A 45 -5.29 -16.86 11.87
CA PRO A 45 -6.06 -16.93 10.63
C PRO A 45 -6.92 -15.68 10.39
N GLU A 46 -7.43 -15.04 11.44
CA GLU A 46 -8.18 -13.79 11.33
C GLU A 46 -7.28 -12.65 10.86
N LEU A 47 -6.07 -12.53 11.44
CA LEU A 47 -5.09 -11.53 11.04
C LEU A 47 -4.57 -11.78 9.61
N LYS A 48 -4.44 -13.05 9.21
CA LYS A 48 -4.09 -13.44 7.84
C LYS A 48 -5.14 -12.93 6.85
N ALA A 49 -6.41 -13.19 7.11
CA ALA A 49 -7.52 -12.78 6.25
C ALA A 49 -7.67 -11.25 6.20
N GLU A 50 -7.53 -10.57 7.34
CA GLU A 50 -7.55 -9.11 7.41
C GLU A 50 -6.40 -8.50 6.60
N ALA A 51 -5.17 -9.00 6.80
CA ALA A 51 -4.00 -8.51 6.09
C ALA A 51 -4.11 -8.73 4.57
N ALA A 52 -4.70 -9.85 4.12
CA ALA A 52 -4.94 -10.09 2.70
C ALA A 52 -5.91 -9.04 2.11
N SER A 53 -7.03 -8.79 2.80
CA SER A 53 -7.99 -7.75 2.39
C SER A 53 -7.37 -6.34 2.39
N VAL A 54 -6.52 -6.06 3.37
CA VAL A 54 -5.77 -4.80 3.46
C VAL A 54 -4.79 -4.66 2.30
N ALA A 55 -4.05 -5.71 1.96
CA ALA A 55 -3.12 -5.74 0.83
C ALA A 55 -3.85 -5.47 -0.50
N HIS A 56 -5.01 -6.10 -0.73
CA HIS A 56 -5.86 -5.85 -1.89
C HIS A 56 -6.28 -4.38 -2.02
N LYS A 57 -6.85 -3.81 -0.96
CA LYS A 57 -7.31 -2.41 -0.93
C LYS A 57 -6.15 -1.44 -1.12
N LEU A 58 -4.99 -1.77 -0.55
CA LEU A 58 -3.77 -1.00 -0.69
C LEU A 58 -3.27 -1.02 -2.14
N ALA A 59 -3.22 -2.18 -2.80
CA ALA A 59 -2.87 -2.29 -4.21
C ALA A 59 -3.78 -1.42 -5.10
N GLY A 60 -5.10 -1.46 -4.88
CA GLY A 60 -6.05 -0.64 -5.62
C GLY A 60 -5.83 0.87 -5.41
N THR A 61 -5.59 1.27 -4.15
CA THR A 61 -5.33 2.67 -3.80
C THR A 61 -4.03 3.16 -4.46
N LEU A 62 -2.95 2.39 -4.34
CA LEU A 62 -1.65 2.71 -4.94
C LEU A 62 -1.71 2.76 -6.48
N GLY A 63 -2.50 1.87 -7.08
CA GLY A 63 -2.73 1.85 -8.52
C GLY A 63 -3.42 3.13 -9.00
N MET A 64 -4.45 3.58 -8.28
CA MET A 64 -5.17 4.82 -8.55
C MET A 64 -4.25 6.05 -8.52
N PHE A 65 -3.28 6.08 -7.59
CA PHE A 65 -2.30 7.18 -7.47
C PHE A 65 -1.05 7.02 -8.36
N GLY A 66 -0.96 5.95 -9.15
CA GLY A 66 0.15 5.75 -10.09
C GLY A 66 1.41 5.10 -9.48
N HIS A 67 1.34 4.59 -8.25
CA HIS A 67 2.47 3.97 -7.55
C HIS A 67 2.68 2.51 -7.94
N MET A 68 3.00 2.25 -9.22
CA MET A 68 3.05 0.89 -9.79
C MET A 68 3.97 -0.09 -9.04
N ALA A 69 5.15 0.36 -8.60
CA ALA A 69 6.07 -0.48 -7.84
C ALA A 69 5.46 -0.93 -6.50
N ALA A 70 4.83 0.00 -5.78
CA ALA A 70 4.16 -0.30 -4.52
C ALA A 70 2.87 -1.13 -4.72
N THR A 71 2.14 -0.91 -5.82
CA THR A 71 1.00 -1.74 -6.21
C THR A 71 1.42 -3.21 -6.38
N ARG A 72 2.50 -3.46 -7.11
CA ARG A 72 3.01 -4.83 -7.31
C ARG A 72 3.40 -5.49 -5.99
N LEU A 73 4.12 -4.77 -5.12
CA LEU A 73 4.50 -5.27 -3.80
C LEU A 73 3.27 -5.62 -2.94
N ALA A 74 2.22 -4.81 -2.99
CA ALA A 74 0.96 -5.08 -2.30
C ALA A 74 0.22 -6.31 -2.86
N GLN A 75 0.22 -6.51 -4.18
CA GLN A 75 -0.34 -7.72 -4.81
C GLN A 75 0.45 -9.00 -4.44
N GLU A 76 1.78 -8.90 -4.36
CA GLU A 76 2.60 -10.03 -3.93
C GLU A 76 2.39 -10.36 -2.45
N LEU A 77 2.14 -9.35 -1.60
CA LEU A 77 1.73 -9.55 -0.20
C LEU A 77 0.38 -10.26 -0.11
N GLU A 78 -0.62 -9.79 -0.85
CA GLU A 78 -1.95 -10.40 -0.93
C GLU A 78 -1.85 -11.88 -1.31
N ALA A 79 -1.18 -12.20 -2.42
CA ALA A 79 -1.01 -13.59 -2.87
C ALA A 79 -0.28 -14.46 -1.85
N THR A 80 0.72 -13.91 -1.14
CA THR A 80 1.44 -14.65 -0.09
C THR A 80 0.55 -14.91 1.13
N LEU A 81 -0.33 -13.96 1.47
CA LEU A 81 -1.29 -14.09 2.57
C LEU A 81 -2.47 -15.01 2.22
N GLU A 82 -2.85 -15.13 0.96
CA GLU A 82 -3.93 -16.04 0.52
C GLU A 82 -3.49 -17.50 0.40
N ALA A 83 -2.19 -17.75 0.26
CA ALA A 83 -1.64 -19.11 0.23
C ALA A 83 -2.04 -19.89 1.50
N GLU A 84 -2.31 -21.20 1.36
CA GLU A 84 -2.69 -22.07 2.49
C GLU A 84 -1.64 -21.98 3.62
N THR A 85 -0.36 -22.05 3.26
CA THR A 85 0.80 -21.87 4.12
C THR A 85 1.64 -20.65 3.69
N PRO A 86 1.42 -19.48 4.31
CA PRO A 86 2.14 -18.26 3.95
C PRO A 86 3.64 -18.36 4.26
N ASP A 87 4.48 -18.03 3.29
CA ASP A 87 5.93 -17.89 3.50
C ASP A 87 6.20 -16.64 4.36
N ARG A 88 6.55 -16.86 5.63
CA ARG A 88 6.78 -15.81 6.64
C ARG A 88 7.97 -14.93 6.29
N THR A 89 9.04 -15.51 5.75
CA THR A 89 10.24 -14.77 5.33
C THR A 89 9.89 -13.85 4.15
N ARG A 90 9.11 -14.36 3.20
CA ARG A 90 8.63 -13.56 2.07
C ARG A 90 7.70 -12.43 2.52
N LEU A 91 6.75 -12.70 3.43
CA LEU A 91 5.85 -11.67 3.98
C LEU A 91 6.62 -10.53 4.63
N SER A 92 7.58 -10.84 5.50
CA SER A 92 8.40 -9.83 6.18
C SER A 92 9.22 -8.99 5.20
N LYS A 93 9.81 -9.64 4.19
CA LYS A 93 10.56 -8.94 3.15
C LYS A 93 9.65 -7.99 2.35
N LEU A 94 8.51 -8.48 1.87
CA LEU A 94 7.61 -7.67 1.05
C LEU A 94 7.01 -6.49 1.83
N ALA A 95 6.64 -6.68 3.11
CA ALA A 95 6.15 -5.59 3.97
C ALA A 95 7.21 -4.49 4.15
N THR A 96 8.47 -4.90 4.33
CA THR A 96 9.61 -3.97 4.43
C THR A 96 9.85 -3.22 3.11
N GLU A 97 9.84 -3.94 1.98
CA GLU A 97 10.03 -3.34 0.65
C GLU A 97 8.89 -2.39 0.28
N LEU A 98 7.64 -2.77 0.59
CA LEU A 98 6.46 -1.93 0.37
C LEU A 98 6.60 -0.60 1.10
N ARG A 99 6.96 -0.62 2.39
CA ARG A 99 7.19 0.60 3.17
C ARG A 99 8.27 1.50 2.57
N ARG A 100 9.35 0.92 2.04
CA ARG A 100 10.46 1.67 1.42
C ARG A 100 10.09 2.29 0.06
N ASN A 101 9.14 1.68 -0.66
CA ASN A 101 8.72 2.13 -1.99
C ASN A 101 7.55 3.13 -1.95
N LEU A 102 7.04 3.47 -0.76
CA LEU A 102 5.99 4.46 -0.60
C LEU A 102 6.60 5.86 -0.45
N PRO A 103 6.20 6.83 -1.28
CA PRO A 103 6.74 8.18 -1.21
C PRO A 103 6.27 8.87 0.08
N GLN A 104 7.24 9.37 0.86
CA GLN A 104 7.09 10.13 2.12
C GLN A 104 5.77 9.87 2.87
N LEU A 105 5.68 8.65 3.44
CA LEU A 105 4.86 8.30 4.59
C LEU A 105 5.70 8.34 5.86
#